data_AF-A0A9X0AGG4-F1
#
_entry.id   AF-A0A9X0AGG4-F1
#
_cell.length_a   1.000
_cell.length_b   1.000
_cell.length_c   1.000
_cell.angle_alpha   90.00
_cell.angle_beta   90.00
_cell.angle_gamma   90.00
#
_symmetry.space_group_name_H-M   'P 1'
#
loop_
_entity.id
_entity.type
_entity.pdbx_description
1 polymer ?
#
loop_
_entity_poly.entity_id
_entity_poly.type
_entity_poly.pdbx_seq_one_letter_code
_entity_poly.pdbx_strand_id
1 'polypeptide(L)'
;MSFNPRMSLAPSSQQQNRGKKKEEESDSFMRLPDKEIAGCISDIGVPFTAADLLKPNPLQIQMIFEWFAELLMNTTRDTVDPAMRAASEGICEDYPDIVPAETRNLMGFYVSLRKLLFECGITDFSFQDLYKPTHDRLVKIFSYIINFVRFRESQTQVIDEHFNKAETTKVRIETLYMENQEMESRLDELKRNRRAMEVHISEKVKRNEELKKRLLELRQSQDKMARRFEGLTKKKKEMTAILEEKTAATIELRQESSKLQPYVSQSPAALQASLTELSNALNTDKAQIDGFDRRARALQTSTDTFTVVSADVVSCTKLLDEISVELAKEEDENVKVARQRDALGERGNNVREVERTEALLQRQLSKHLERTEKLRDGSKAKAMSAKERMEELRAVHRKLTEERNEKGREMERRKVRIEQTEKKMADLKENIENEIHSAHDEFLKMDSHIKLYITEMEQSI
;
A
#
# COMPACT_ATOMS: atom_id res chain seq x y z
N MET A 1 -67.31 20.82 58.42
CA MET A 1 -67.51 20.00 57.20
C MET A 1 -68.52 20.72 56.32
N SER A 2 -68.07 21.22 55.17
CA SER A 2 -68.94 21.80 54.14
C SER A 2 -68.17 21.83 52.83
N PHE A 3 -68.61 20.98 51.91
CA PHE A 3 -68.16 20.87 50.52
C PHE A 3 -68.37 22.19 49.77
N ASN A 4 -67.44 22.54 48.88
CA ASN A 4 -67.76 23.31 47.68
C ASN A 4 -66.87 22.85 46.50
N PRO A 5 -67.44 22.45 45.35
CA PRO A 5 -66.71 21.87 44.23
C PRO A 5 -66.18 22.97 43.31
N ARG A 6 -64.86 23.00 43.05
CA ARG A 6 -64.30 23.81 41.97
C ARG A 6 -64.24 22.98 40.69
N MET A 7 -64.96 23.48 39.69
CA MET A 7 -64.95 23.03 38.30
C MET A 7 -63.54 22.88 37.74
N SER A 8 -63.29 21.76 37.07
CA SER A 8 -62.18 21.56 36.15
C SER A 8 -62.44 22.30 34.84
N LEU A 9 -61.80 23.45 34.66
CA LEU A 9 -61.58 24.02 33.33
C LEU A 9 -60.29 23.41 32.78
N ALA A 10 -60.43 22.46 31.84
CA ALA A 10 -59.34 21.98 31.02
C ALA A 10 -58.78 23.15 30.18
N PRO A 11 -57.45 23.40 30.16
CA PRO A 11 -56.87 24.36 29.24
C PRO A 11 -56.98 23.84 27.80
N SER A 12 -57.55 24.69 26.96
CA SER A 12 -57.72 24.55 25.52
C SER A 12 -56.43 24.14 24.79
N SER A 13 -56.63 23.27 23.80
CA SER A 13 -55.74 22.62 22.83
C SER A 13 -54.85 23.51 21.93
N GLN A 14 -54.47 24.72 22.37
CA GLN A 14 -53.76 25.67 21.50
C GLN A 14 -52.24 25.46 21.41
N GLN A 15 -51.62 24.74 22.34
CA GLN A 15 -50.16 24.54 22.36
C GLN A 15 -49.68 23.36 21.49
N GLN A 16 -50.55 22.37 21.22
CA GLN A 16 -50.24 21.24 20.33
C GLN A 16 -50.24 21.62 18.84
N ASN A 17 -50.98 22.67 18.46
CA ASN A 17 -51.09 23.11 17.06
C ASN A 17 -49.84 23.84 16.55
N ARG A 18 -48.99 24.37 17.44
CA ARG A 18 -47.80 25.14 17.02
C ARG A 18 -46.60 24.24 16.69
N GLY A 19 -46.52 23.04 17.30
CA GLY A 19 -45.55 21.99 16.93
C GLY A 19 -45.89 21.33 15.61
N LYS A 20 -47.16 20.90 15.44
CA LYS A 20 -47.66 20.33 14.17
C LYS A 20 -47.46 21.25 12.97
N LYS A 21 -47.71 22.55 13.13
CA LYS A 21 -47.57 23.52 12.03
C LYS A 21 -46.10 23.72 11.58
N LYS A 22 -45.14 23.55 12.50
CA LYS A 22 -43.71 23.65 12.20
C LYS A 22 -43.17 22.36 11.57
N GLU A 23 -43.67 21.20 12.00
CA GLU A 23 -43.40 19.89 11.38
C GLU A 23 -43.97 19.81 9.95
N GLU A 24 -45.18 20.34 9.72
CA GLU A 24 -45.82 20.41 8.40
C GLU A 24 -45.06 21.33 7.43
N GLU A 25 -44.53 22.48 7.90
CA GLU A 25 -43.70 23.36 7.08
C GLU A 25 -42.36 22.71 6.70
N SER A 26 -41.67 22.03 7.64
CA SER A 26 -40.43 21.29 7.34
C SER A 26 -40.68 20.07 6.45
N ASP A 27 -41.80 19.38 6.63
CA ASP A 27 -42.22 18.26 5.79
C ASP A 27 -42.50 18.71 4.35
N SER A 28 -43.06 19.91 4.15
CA SER A 28 -43.32 20.44 2.81
C SER A 28 -42.04 20.74 2.03
N PHE A 29 -40.99 21.19 2.71
CA PHE A 29 -39.69 21.49 2.09
C PHE A 29 -38.89 20.23 1.76
N MET A 30 -39.07 19.16 2.55
CA MET A 30 -38.35 17.89 2.38
C MET A 30 -39.02 16.93 1.40
N ARG A 31 -40.27 17.13 1.01
CA ARG A 31 -40.98 16.23 0.06
C ARG A 31 -40.48 16.41 -1.37
N LEU A 32 -39.93 15.34 -1.93
CA LEU A 32 -39.49 15.28 -3.32
C LEU A 32 -40.65 14.86 -4.24
N PRO A 33 -40.64 15.28 -5.52
CA PRO A 33 -41.65 14.82 -6.48
C PRO A 33 -41.48 13.33 -6.79
N ASP A 34 -42.59 12.63 -7.01
CA ASP A 34 -42.64 11.17 -7.23
C ASP A 34 -41.68 10.66 -8.32
N LYS A 35 -41.44 11.48 -9.36
CA LYS A 35 -40.50 11.16 -10.44
C LYS A 35 -39.04 11.17 -9.98
N GLU A 36 -38.67 12.09 -9.10
CA GLU A 36 -37.33 12.16 -8.53
C GLU A 36 -37.10 11.02 -7.54
N ILE A 37 -38.09 10.70 -6.70
CA ILE A 37 -38.04 9.56 -5.79
C ILE A 37 -37.83 8.27 -6.59
N ALA A 38 -38.61 8.07 -7.66
CA ALA A 38 -38.49 6.92 -8.54
C ALA A 38 -37.12 6.84 -9.25
N GLY A 39 -36.61 7.99 -9.71
CA GLY A 39 -35.28 8.10 -10.30
C GLY A 39 -34.18 7.71 -9.33
N CYS A 40 -34.15 8.31 -8.13
CA CYS A 40 -33.12 8.02 -7.13
C CYS A 40 -33.16 6.56 -6.65
N ILE A 41 -34.33 5.96 -6.48
CA ILE A 41 -34.44 4.53 -6.10
C ILE A 41 -33.94 3.63 -7.25
N SER A 42 -34.22 4.01 -8.50
CA SER A 42 -33.71 3.30 -9.68
C SER A 42 -32.19 3.41 -9.83
N ASP A 43 -31.62 4.58 -9.51
CA ASP A 43 -30.17 4.82 -9.53
C ASP A 43 -29.44 3.98 -8.46
N ILE A 44 -30.13 3.68 -7.33
CA ILE A 44 -29.62 2.81 -6.27
C ILE A 44 -29.63 1.31 -6.71
N GLY A 45 -30.29 0.97 -7.82
CA GLY A 45 -30.23 -0.36 -8.44
C GLY A 45 -31.53 -1.17 -8.34
N VAL A 46 -32.61 -0.58 -7.79
CA VAL A 46 -33.93 -1.24 -7.75
C VAL A 46 -34.84 -0.62 -8.82
N PRO A 47 -35.30 -1.37 -9.84
CA PRO A 47 -36.20 -0.82 -10.85
C PRO A 47 -37.52 -0.39 -10.19
N PHE A 48 -37.73 0.92 -10.10
CA PHE A 48 -38.87 1.52 -9.41
C PHE A 48 -39.42 2.70 -10.20
N THR A 49 -40.71 2.65 -10.52
CA THR A 49 -41.37 3.69 -11.32
C THR A 49 -42.28 4.56 -10.45
N ALA A 50 -42.61 5.76 -10.94
CA ALA A 50 -43.57 6.64 -10.26
C ALA A 50 -44.98 6.01 -10.14
N ALA A 51 -45.32 5.05 -11.01
CA ALA A 51 -46.58 4.30 -10.91
C ALA A 51 -46.57 3.30 -9.74
N ASP A 52 -45.41 2.71 -9.46
CA ASP A 52 -45.22 1.79 -8.32
C ASP A 52 -45.30 2.55 -6.99
N LEU A 53 -44.91 3.82 -6.96
CA LEU A 53 -45.09 4.67 -5.78
C LEU A 53 -46.57 4.99 -5.50
N LEU A 54 -47.36 5.24 -6.55
CA LEU A 54 -48.80 5.52 -6.45
C LEU A 54 -49.61 4.29 -6.00
N LYS A 55 -49.17 3.08 -6.40
CA LYS A 55 -49.75 1.81 -6.00
C LYS A 55 -48.67 0.89 -5.41
N PRO A 56 -48.25 1.13 -4.16
CA PRO A 56 -47.10 0.44 -3.60
C PRO A 56 -47.38 -1.04 -3.37
N ASN A 57 -46.55 -1.90 -3.96
CA ASN A 57 -46.54 -3.33 -3.69
C ASN A 57 -45.73 -3.60 -2.41
N PRO A 58 -46.33 -4.17 -1.33
CA PRO A 58 -45.64 -4.43 -0.07
C PRO A 58 -44.32 -5.20 -0.23
N LEU A 59 -44.26 -6.18 -1.13
CA LEU A 59 -43.06 -6.98 -1.36
C LEU A 59 -41.92 -6.16 -1.98
N GLN A 60 -42.25 -5.30 -2.94
CA GLN A 60 -41.27 -4.41 -3.60
C GLN A 60 -40.76 -3.35 -2.61
N ILE A 61 -41.63 -2.83 -1.76
CA ILE A 61 -41.27 -1.85 -0.73
C ILE A 61 -40.36 -2.46 0.34
N GLN A 62 -40.64 -3.69 0.78
CA GLN A 62 -39.75 -4.41 1.70
C GLN A 62 -38.35 -4.62 1.12
N MET A 63 -38.28 -5.03 -0.15
CA MET A 63 -37.00 -5.16 -0.87
C MET A 63 -36.26 -3.83 -0.93
N ILE A 64 -36.93 -2.72 -1.26
CA ILE A 64 -36.32 -1.38 -1.28
C ILE A 64 -35.76 -0.99 0.09
N PHE A 65 -36.50 -1.24 1.17
CA PHE A 65 -36.00 -0.97 2.52
C PHE A 65 -34.81 -1.86 2.89
N GLU A 66 -34.80 -3.12 2.43
CA GLU A 66 -33.69 -4.04 2.64
C GLU A 66 -32.41 -3.51 1.99
N TRP A 67 -32.52 -3.05 0.74
CA TRP A 67 -31.43 -2.39 0.02
C TRP A 67 -30.93 -1.12 0.72
N PHE A 68 -31.83 -0.30 1.27
CA PHE A 68 -31.41 0.89 2.04
C PHE A 68 -30.67 0.53 3.33
N ALA A 69 -31.11 -0.52 4.04
CA ALA A 69 -30.43 -0.98 5.25
C ALA A 69 -29.06 -1.59 4.93
N GLU A 70 -28.93 -2.31 3.81
CA GLU A 70 -27.67 -2.82 3.32
C GLU A 70 -26.72 -1.68 2.94
N LEU A 71 -27.18 -0.71 2.13
CA LEU A 71 -26.34 0.39 1.65
C LEU A 71 -25.89 1.37 2.75
N LEU A 72 -26.76 1.64 3.73
CA LEU A 72 -26.51 2.67 4.76
C LEU A 72 -25.93 2.08 6.04
N MET A 73 -26.28 0.84 6.39
CA MET A 73 -25.86 0.22 7.66
C MET A 73 -25.02 -1.05 7.47
N ASN A 74 -24.76 -1.50 6.22
CA ASN A 74 -24.17 -2.81 5.92
C ASN A 74 -24.89 -3.96 6.64
N THR A 75 -26.20 -3.80 6.87
CA THR A 75 -27.02 -4.79 7.57
C THR A 75 -27.64 -5.73 6.55
N THR A 76 -27.01 -6.89 6.35
CA THR A 76 -27.54 -7.96 5.48
C THR A 76 -28.24 -9.03 6.31
N ARG A 77 -29.05 -9.86 5.66
CA ARG A 77 -29.68 -11.05 6.26
C ARG A 77 -28.68 -11.93 7.02
N ASP A 78 -27.45 -12.05 6.51
CA ASP A 78 -26.38 -12.85 7.10
C ASP A 78 -25.79 -12.24 8.38
N THR A 79 -25.92 -10.94 8.59
CA THR A 79 -25.51 -10.26 9.83
C THR A 79 -26.60 -10.31 10.90
N VAL A 80 -27.88 -10.24 10.48
CA VAL A 80 -29.03 -10.21 11.38
C VAL A 80 -29.38 -11.61 11.89
N ASP A 81 -29.33 -12.62 11.04
CA ASP A 81 -29.74 -13.99 11.38
C ASP A 81 -28.94 -14.61 12.54
N PRO A 82 -27.59 -14.52 12.59
CA PRO A 82 -26.82 -15.02 13.74
C PRO A 82 -27.11 -14.25 15.03
N ALA A 83 -27.25 -12.93 14.94
CA ALA A 83 -27.52 -12.09 16.11
C ALA A 83 -28.93 -12.34 16.69
N MET A 84 -29.93 -12.51 15.83
CA MET A 84 -31.30 -12.81 16.24
C MET A 84 -31.47 -14.25 16.73
N ARG A 85 -30.72 -15.21 16.14
CA ARG A 85 -30.65 -16.59 16.62
C ARG A 85 -30.08 -16.64 18.03
N ALA A 86 -28.92 -16.03 18.27
CA ALA A 86 -28.31 -15.96 19.61
C ALA A 86 -29.22 -15.26 20.64
N ALA A 87 -29.90 -14.18 20.25
CA ALA A 87 -30.84 -13.49 21.13
C ALA A 87 -32.07 -14.35 21.49
N SER A 88 -32.57 -15.15 20.56
CA SER A 88 -33.70 -16.05 20.81
C SER A 88 -33.33 -17.26 21.66
N GLU A 89 -32.13 -17.83 21.45
CA GLU A 89 -31.60 -18.92 22.27
C GLU A 89 -31.46 -18.46 23.73
N GLY A 90 -31.04 -17.22 23.99
CA GLY A 90 -30.96 -16.67 25.34
C GLY A 90 -32.30 -16.35 26.04
N ILE A 91 -33.41 -16.30 25.31
CA ILE A 91 -34.76 -16.01 25.87
C ILE A 91 -35.60 -17.28 26.00
N CYS A 92 -35.42 -18.25 25.11
CA CYS A 92 -36.21 -19.48 25.07
C CYS A 92 -35.33 -20.68 24.67
N GLU A 93 -34.45 -21.11 25.58
CA GLU A 93 -33.55 -22.26 25.37
C GLU A 93 -34.32 -23.56 25.04
N ASP A 94 -35.50 -23.75 25.65
CA ASP A 94 -36.25 -25.01 25.57
C ASP A 94 -37.09 -25.16 24.28
N TYR A 95 -37.39 -24.06 23.57
CA TYR A 95 -38.24 -24.08 22.39
C TYR A 95 -37.82 -23.04 21.33
N PRO A 96 -36.71 -23.28 20.62
CA PRO A 96 -36.17 -22.36 19.61
C PRO A 96 -37.09 -22.12 18.41
N ASP A 97 -38.13 -22.95 18.25
CA ASP A 97 -39.10 -22.92 17.14
C ASP A 97 -40.41 -22.15 17.46
N ILE A 98 -40.59 -21.63 18.69
CA ILE A 98 -41.79 -20.84 19.03
C ILE A 98 -41.91 -19.59 18.16
N VAL A 99 -40.79 -18.97 17.80
CA VAL A 99 -40.74 -17.85 16.87
C VAL A 99 -40.02 -18.31 15.60
N PRO A 100 -40.74 -18.43 14.46
CA PRO A 100 -40.13 -18.80 13.19
C PRO A 100 -38.93 -17.91 12.86
N ALA A 101 -37.90 -18.49 12.24
CA ALA A 101 -36.68 -17.78 11.86
C ALA A 101 -36.98 -16.51 11.01
N GLU A 102 -37.96 -16.61 10.12
CA GLU A 102 -38.40 -15.48 9.28
C GLU A 102 -38.97 -14.31 10.10
N THR A 103 -39.75 -14.61 11.14
CA THR A 103 -40.33 -13.57 12.01
C THR A 103 -39.26 -12.91 12.88
N ARG A 104 -38.28 -13.69 13.36
CA ARG A 104 -37.12 -13.15 14.11
C ARG A 104 -36.28 -12.22 13.24
N ASN A 105 -35.94 -12.66 12.03
CA ASN A 105 -35.11 -11.88 11.10
C ASN A 105 -35.82 -10.61 10.64
N LEU A 106 -37.13 -10.68 10.39
CA LEU A 106 -37.94 -9.50 10.10
C LEU A 106 -37.97 -8.51 11.27
N MET A 107 -38.06 -8.99 12.52
CA MET A 107 -38.01 -8.13 13.70
C MET A 107 -36.63 -7.47 13.86
N GLY A 108 -35.55 -8.24 13.67
CA GLY A 108 -34.18 -7.71 13.69
C GLY A 108 -33.97 -6.63 12.62
N PHE A 109 -34.44 -6.91 11.41
CA PHE A 109 -34.45 -5.94 10.31
C PHE A 109 -35.25 -4.68 10.65
N TYR A 110 -36.46 -4.83 11.19
CA TYR A 110 -37.31 -3.71 11.58
C TYR A 110 -36.65 -2.81 12.64
N VAL A 111 -35.97 -3.40 13.63
CA VAL A 111 -35.25 -2.64 14.66
C VAL A 111 -34.10 -1.83 14.05
N SER A 112 -33.33 -2.42 13.13
CA SER A 112 -32.26 -1.71 12.42
C SER A 112 -32.82 -0.58 11.55
N LEU A 113 -33.87 -0.85 10.79
CA LEU A 113 -34.52 0.14 9.94
C LEU A 113 -35.15 1.28 10.75
N ARG A 114 -35.75 0.98 11.91
CA ARG A 114 -36.28 2.01 12.81
C ARG A 114 -35.19 2.92 13.35
N LYS A 115 -34.01 2.38 13.69
CA LYS A 115 -32.85 3.20 14.11
C LYS A 115 -32.40 4.11 12.97
N LEU A 116 -32.25 3.57 11.75
CA LEU A 116 -31.90 4.35 10.57
C LEU A 116 -32.89 5.49 10.33
N LEU A 117 -34.19 5.16 10.31
CA LEU A 117 -35.24 6.13 10.05
C LEU A 117 -35.34 7.19 11.14
N PHE A 118 -35.03 6.84 12.39
CA PHE A 118 -34.93 7.80 13.48
C PHE A 118 -33.81 8.83 13.23
N GLU A 119 -32.63 8.38 12.79
CA GLU A 119 -31.53 9.28 12.40
C GLU A 119 -31.87 10.10 11.15
N CYS A 120 -32.66 9.55 10.23
CA CYS A 120 -33.20 10.30 9.10
C CYS A 120 -34.29 11.31 9.51
N GLY A 121 -34.76 11.33 10.76
CA GLY A 121 -35.76 12.28 11.26
C GLY A 121 -37.21 11.77 11.30
N ILE A 122 -37.43 10.47 11.08
CA ILE A 122 -38.75 9.81 11.13
C ILE A 122 -38.86 9.00 12.41
N THR A 123 -39.61 9.54 13.37
CA THR A 123 -39.74 8.95 14.72
C THR A 123 -40.86 7.91 14.82
N ASP A 124 -41.79 7.89 13.87
CA ASP A 124 -43.05 7.16 13.94
C ASP A 124 -43.14 5.97 12.98
N PHE A 125 -42.01 5.45 12.48
CA PHE A 125 -41.99 4.28 11.60
C PHE A 125 -42.67 3.05 12.23
N SER A 126 -43.48 2.35 11.45
CA SER A 126 -44.33 1.24 11.92
C SER A 126 -44.36 0.07 10.94
N PHE A 127 -44.78 -1.12 11.39
CA PHE A 127 -44.97 -2.27 10.51
C PHE A 127 -46.04 -2.05 9.41
N GLN A 128 -46.94 -1.08 9.59
CA GLN A 128 -47.91 -0.74 8.54
C GLN A 128 -47.20 -0.20 7.29
N ASP A 129 -46.04 0.42 7.44
CA ASP A 129 -45.23 0.94 6.32
C ASP A 129 -44.62 -0.16 5.46
N LEU A 130 -44.46 -1.36 6.02
CA LEU A 130 -43.92 -2.53 5.34
C LEU A 130 -45.03 -3.42 4.74
N TYR A 131 -46.16 -3.57 5.44
CA TYR A 131 -47.23 -4.50 5.03
C TYR A 131 -48.39 -3.83 4.30
N LYS A 132 -48.67 -2.57 4.60
CA LYS A 132 -49.74 -1.76 4.00
C LYS A 132 -49.26 -0.34 3.69
N PRO A 133 -48.23 -0.21 2.84
CA PRO A 133 -47.67 1.09 2.50
C PRO A 133 -48.73 2.01 1.91
N THR A 134 -48.72 3.28 2.32
CA THR A 134 -49.56 4.33 1.73
C THR A 134 -48.67 5.30 0.98
N HIS A 135 -49.16 5.82 -0.15
CA HIS A 135 -48.39 6.72 -1.03
C HIS A 135 -47.83 7.92 -0.27
N ASP A 136 -48.67 8.66 0.45
CA ASP A 136 -48.26 9.87 1.19
C ASP A 136 -47.15 9.60 2.20
N ARG A 137 -47.24 8.46 2.90
CA ARG A 137 -46.29 8.06 3.92
C ARG A 137 -44.97 7.57 3.33
N LEU A 138 -45.01 6.82 2.23
CA LEU A 138 -43.80 6.42 1.52
C LEU A 138 -43.08 7.60 0.87
N VAL A 139 -43.82 8.57 0.30
CA VAL A 139 -43.24 9.79 -0.24
C VAL A 139 -42.48 10.53 0.85
N LYS A 140 -43.08 10.70 2.04
CA LYS A 140 -42.37 11.26 3.19
C LYS A 140 -41.14 10.42 3.55
N ILE A 141 -41.30 9.11 3.75
CA ILE A 141 -40.20 8.24 4.18
C ILE A 141 -39.01 8.25 3.20
N PHE A 142 -39.26 8.02 1.92
CA PHE A 142 -38.21 8.00 0.92
C PHE A 142 -37.57 9.37 0.70
N SER A 143 -38.32 10.46 0.78
CA SER A 143 -37.72 11.79 0.62
C SER A 143 -36.70 12.10 1.71
N TYR A 144 -37.00 11.73 2.97
CA TYR A 144 -36.08 11.91 4.09
C TYR A 144 -34.85 10.98 3.99
N ILE A 145 -35.03 9.72 3.58
CA ILE A 145 -33.92 8.80 3.34
C ILE A 145 -33.02 9.31 2.19
N ILE A 146 -33.61 9.73 1.07
CA ILE A 146 -32.86 10.26 -0.08
C ILE A 146 -32.08 11.51 0.33
N ASN A 147 -32.69 12.39 1.12
CA ASN A 147 -31.98 13.57 1.64
C ASN A 147 -30.80 13.18 2.54
N PHE A 148 -30.97 12.16 3.39
CA PHE A 148 -29.87 11.62 4.20
C PHE A 148 -28.75 11.03 3.33
N VAL A 149 -29.09 10.28 2.28
CA VAL A 149 -28.10 9.75 1.32
C VAL A 149 -27.36 10.88 0.62
N ARG A 150 -28.06 11.90 0.11
CA ARG A 150 -27.44 13.08 -0.52
C ARG A 150 -26.52 13.83 0.44
N PHE A 151 -26.91 13.96 1.70
CA PHE A 151 -26.06 14.54 2.74
C PHE A 151 -24.81 13.70 2.96
N ARG A 152 -24.94 12.38 3.11
CA ARG A 152 -23.81 11.45 3.23
C ARG A 152 -22.86 11.58 2.04
N GLU A 153 -23.37 11.58 0.82
CA GLU A 153 -22.57 11.74 -0.41
C GLU A 153 -21.82 13.07 -0.44
N SER A 154 -22.43 14.16 0.03
CA SER A 154 -21.76 15.46 0.13
C SER A 154 -20.59 15.46 1.12
N GLN A 155 -20.65 14.60 2.15
CA GLN A 155 -19.61 14.48 3.18
C GLN A 155 -18.55 13.41 2.85
N THR A 156 -18.75 12.60 1.79
CA THR A 156 -17.82 11.53 1.41
C THR A 156 -16.39 12.04 1.22
N GLN A 157 -16.19 13.22 0.64
CA GLN A 157 -14.84 13.79 0.45
C GLN A 157 -14.10 14.03 1.78
N VAL A 158 -14.81 14.51 2.80
CA VAL A 158 -14.24 14.76 4.13
C VAL A 158 -13.94 13.43 4.83
N ILE A 159 -14.86 12.47 4.72
CA ILE A 159 -14.68 11.12 5.27
C ILE A 159 -13.47 10.44 4.63
N ASP A 160 -13.36 10.49 3.30
CA ASP A 160 -12.24 9.90 2.55
C ASP A 160 -10.91 10.56 2.93
N GLU A 161 -10.87 11.86 3.14
CA GLU A 161 -9.66 12.55 3.60
C GLU A 161 -9.21 12.03 4.98
N HIS A 162 -10.13 11.91 5.94
CA HIS A 162 -9.83 11.38 7.26
C HIS A 162 -9.48 9.89 7.24
N PHE A 163 -10.16 9.10 6.41
CA PHE A 163 -9.87 7.69 6.21
C PHE A 163 -8.47 7.49 5.61
N ASN A 164 -8.11 8.25 4.57
CA ASN A 164 -6.78 8.22 3.97
C ASN A 164 -5.69 8.65 4.97
N LYS A 165 -5.95 9.65 5.82
CA LYS A 165 -5.03 10.04 6.91
C LYS A 165 -4.85 8.91 7.94
N ALA A 166 -5.93 8.21 8.30
CA ALA A 166 -5.85 7.08 9.21
C ALA A 166 -5.04 5.92 8.60
N GLU A 167 -5.30 5.58 7.33
CA GLU A 167 -4.60 4.49 6.65
C GLU A 167 -3.12 4.80 6.43
N THR A 168 -2.78 6.03 6.02
CA THR A 168 -1.38 6.46 5.90
C THR A 168 -0.66 6.43 7.25
N THR A 169 -1.33 6.82 8.33
CA THR A 169 -0.77 6.74 9.69
C THR A 169 -0.55 5.28 10.11
N LYS A 170 -1.49 4.38 9.82
CA LYS A 170 -1.38 2.95 10.09
C LYS A 170 -0.19 2.33 9.35
N VAL A 171 -0.06 2.60 8.04
CA VAL A 171 1.10 2.16 7.25
C VAL A 171 2.41 2.71 7.82
N ARG A 172 2.41 3.97 8.30
CA ARG A 172 3.58 4.55 8.95
C ARG A 172 3.93 3.85 10.28
N ILE A 173 2.94 3.44 11.06
CA ILE A 173 3.16 2.67 12.29
C ILE A 173 3.73 1.29 11.96
N GLU A 174 3.16 0.59 10.98
CA GLU A 174 3.63 -0.73 10.56
C GLU A 174 5.08 -0.70 10.05
N THR A 175 5.43 0.29 9.23
CA THR A 175 6.81 0.48 8.75
C THR A 175 7.79 0.76 9.90
N LEU A 176 7.45 1.66 10.82
CA LEU A 176 8.28 1.95 11.99
C LEU A 176 8.42 0.73 12.91
N TYR A 177 7.36 -0.07 13.05
CA TYR A 177 7.40 -1.29 13.86
C TYR A 177 8.35 -2.32 13.24
N MET A 178 8.29 -2.52 11.91
CA MET A 178 9.22 -3.39 11.19
C MET A 178 10.67 -2.90 11.29
N GLU A 179 10.92 -1.60 11.10
CA GLU A 179 12.26 -1.01 11.24
C GLU A 179 12.80 -1.20 12.66
N ASN A 180 11.97 -1.00 13.69
CA ASN A 180 12.39 -1.18 15.08
C ASN A 180 12.74 -2.65 15.37
N GLN A 181 11.93 -3.59 14.89
CA GLN A 181 12.20 -5.02 15.03
C GLN A 181 13.50 -5.44 14.32
N GLU A 182 13.78 -4.89 13.15
CA GLU A 182 15.05 -5.13 12.44
C GLU A 182 16.24 -4.57 13.23
N MET A 183 16.10 -3.35 13.78
CA MET A 183 17.15 -2.71 14.58
C MET A 183 17.40 -3.45 15.90
N GLU A 184 16.36 -3.96 16.56
CA GLU A 184 16.49 -4.83 17.73
C GLU A 184 17.25 -6.12 17.39
N SER A 185 16.92 -6.77 16.26
CA SER A 185 17.65 -7.95 15.79
C SER A 185 19.13 -7.67 15.56
N ARG A 186 19.46 -6.57 14.86
CA ARG A 186 20.85 -6.14 14.63
C ARG A 186 21.58 -5.85 15.94
N LEU A 187 20.90 -5.24 16.91
CA LEU A 187 21.47 -4.92 18.21
C LEU A 187 21.78 -6.20 19.01
N ASP A 188 20.91 -7.20 18.94
CA ASP A 188 21.13 -8.50 19.56
C ASP A 188 22.26 -9.29 18.90
N GLU A 189 22.39 -9.25 17.57
CA GLU A 189 23.54 -9.79 16.86
C GLU A 189 24.85 -9.12 17.28
N LEU A 190 24.87 -7.78 17.36
CA LEU A 190 26.03 -7.03 17.84
C LEU A 190 26.39 -7.37 19.29
N LYS A 191 25.39 -7.55 20.17
CA LYS A 191 25.60 -8.02 21.55
C LYS A 191 26.20 -9.42 21.59
N ARG A 192 25.70 -10.36 20.77
CA ARG A 192 26.25 -11.73 20.67
C ARG A 192 27.70 -11.71 20.19
N ASN A 193 27.98 -10.94 19.14
CA ASN A 193 29.34 -10.77 18.61
C ASN A 193 30.28 -10.14 19.63
N ARG A 194 29.81 -9.11 20.36
CA ARG A 194 30.59 -8.50 21.45
C ARG A 194 30.92 -9.50 22.55
N ARG A 195 29.95 -10.31 22.99
CA ARG A 195 30.20 -11.36 24.01
C ARG A 195 31.21 -12.39 23.54
N ALA A 196 31.10 -12.85 22.29
CA ALA A 196 32.08 -13.78 21.70
C ALA A 196 33.49 -13.16 21.64
N MET A 197 33.58 -11.90 21.24
CA MET A 197 34.85 -11.16 21.19
C MET A 197 35.43 -10.93 22.59
N GLU A 198 34.62 -10.59 23.60
CA GLU A 198 35.06 -10.42 24.98
C GLU A 198 35.68 -11.72 25.54
N VAL A 199 35.13 -12.90 25.20
CA VAL A 199 35.73 -14.19 25.57
C VAL A 199 37.12 -14.34 24.97
N HIS A 200 37.27 -14.14 23.65
CA HIS A 200 38.57 -14.20 22.98
C HIS A 200 39.59 -13.20 23.52
N ILE A 201 39.16 -11.96 23.79
CA ILE A 201 40.01 -10.94 24.40
C ILE A 201 40.46 -11.42 25.79
N SER A 202 39.57 -11.97 26.61
CA SER A 202 39.92 -12.47 27.94
C SER A 202 40.96 -13.60 27.90
N GLU A 203 40.85 -14.51 26.94
CA GLU A 203 41.82 -15.60 26.74
C GLU A 203 43.18 -15.06 26.32
N LYS A 204 43.21 -14.10 25.39
CA LYS A 204 44.45 -13.44 24.96
C LYS A 204 45.10 -12.67 26.10
N VAL A 205 44.32 -11.99 26.94
CA VAL A 205 44.82 -11.29 28.14
C VAL A 205 45.43 -12.28 29.13
N LYS A 206 44.72 -13.37 29.47
CA LYS A 206 45.27 -14.43 30.35
C LYS A 206 46.58 -15.00 29.83
N ARG A 207 46.64 -15.31 28.53
CA ARG A 207 47.85 -15.82 27.88
C ARG A 207 49.00 -14.81 27.92
N ASN A 208 48.70 -13.52 27.78
CA ASN A 208 49.68 -12.44 27.91
C ASN A 208 50.21 -12.32 29.36
N GLU A 209 49.33 -12.43 30.35
CA GLU A 209 49.73 -12.46 31.77
C GLU A 209 50.60 -13.68 32.11
N GLU A 210 50.26 -14.86 31.61
CA GLU A 210 51.09 -16.07 31.74
C GLU A 210 52.46 -15.90 31.10
N LEU A 211 52.51 -15.34 29.90
CA LEU A 211 53.77 -15.03 29.21
C LEU A 211 54.61 -14.02 30.00
N LYS A 212 53.99 -12.96 30.55
CA LYS A 212 54.67 -11.99 31.41
C LYS A 212 55.27 -12.65 32.65
N LYS A 213 54.54 -13.57 33.30
CA LYS A 213 55.04 -14.34 34.46
C LYS A 213 56.25 -15.19 34.07
N ARG A 214 56.16 -15.95 32.97
CA ARG A 214 57.29 -16.76 32.45
C ARG A 214 58.50 -15.90 32.10
N LEU A 215 58.28 -14.73 31.50
CA LEU A 215 59.37 -13.80 31.17
C LEU A 215 60.06 -13.29 32.44
N LEU A 216 59.30 -13.02 33.50
CA LEU A 216 59.84 -12.59 34.79
C LEU A 216 60.61 -13.72 35.49
N GLU A 217 60.11 -14.95 35.44
CA GLU A 217 60.81 -16.14 35.95
C GLU A 217 62.12 -16.41 35.19
N LEU A 218 62.09 -16.31 33.86
CA LEU A 218 63.28 -16.44 33.01
C LEU A 218 64.30 -15.34 33.29
N ARG A 219 63.86 -14.10 33.52
CA ARG A 219 64.76 -13.02 33.94
C ARG A 219 65.41 -13.31 35.29
N GLN A 220 64.65 -13.81 36.26
CA GLN A 220 65.21 -14.21 37.56
C GLN A 220 66.20 -15.38 37.44
N SER A 221 65.92 -16.36 36.57
CA SER A 221 66.83 -17.48 36.33
C SER A 221 68.10 -17.04 35.61
N GLN A 222 67.97 -16.10 34.65
CA GLN A 222 69.10 -15.43 33.99
C GLN A 222 69.96 -14.67 35.02
N ASP A 223 69.37 -13.88 35.90
CA ASP A 223 70.10 -13.16 36.96
C ASP A 223 70.84 -14.13 37.90
N LYS A 224 70.20 -15.25 38.27
CA LYS A 224 70.84 -16.31 39.07
C LYS A 224 72.01 -16.96 38.34
N MET A 225 71.85 -17.28 37.05
CA MET A 225 72.90 -17.80 36.18
C MET A 225 74.06 -16.80 36.04
N ALA A 226 73.78 -15.52 35.84
CA ALA A 226 74.78 -14.46 35.74
C ALA A 226 75.59 -14.35 37.04
N ARG A 227 74.94 -14.34 38.21
CA ARG A 227 75.63 -14.37 39.52
C ARG A 227 76.50 -15.62 39.70
N ARG A 228 76.00 -16.79 39.29
CA ARG A 228 76.79 -18.04 39.32
C ARG A 228 77.99 -17.95 38.38
N PHE A 229 77.81 -17.42 37.19
CA PHE A 229 78.87 -17.24 36.20
C PHE A 229 79.95 -16.26 36.71
N GLU A 230 79.55 -15.14 37.32
CA GLU A 230 80.48 -14.21 37.99
C GLU A 230 81.23 -14.88 39.14
N GLY A 231 80.55 -15.68 39.96
CA GLY A 231 81.17 -16.46 41.03
C GLY A 231 82.20 -17.48 40.50
N LEU A 232 81.86 -18.18 39.42
CA LEU A 232 82.76 -19.14 38.77
C LEU A 232 83.94 -18.44 38.09
N THR A 233 83.76 -17.27 37.49
CA THR A 233 84.87 -16.49 36.91
C THR A 233 85.79 -15.94 37.98
N LYS A 234 85.28 -15.50 39.14
CA LYS A 234 86.12 -15.15 40.30
C LYS A 234 86.93 -16.35 40.78
N LYS A 235 86.28 -17.50 41.03
CA LYS A 235 86.97 -18.74 41.42
C LYS A 235 87.99 -19.19 40.39
N LYS A 236 87.68 -19.06 39.10
CA LYS A 236 88.64 -19.34 38.02
C LYS A 236 89.87 -18.44 38.16
N LYS A 237 89.69 -17.12 38.36
CA LYS A 237 90.79 -16.17 38.55
C LYS A 237 91.63 -16.49 39.79
N GLU A 238 90.99 -16.86 40.90
CA GLU A 238 91.66 -17.29 42.13
C GLU A 238 92.49 -18.56 41.87
N MET A 239 91.88 -19.59 41.26
CA MET A 239 92.57 -20.83 40.94
C MET A 239 93.70 -20.64 39.92
N THR A 240 93.55 -19.74 38.94
CA THR A 240 94.63 -19.40 38.01
C THR A 240 95.77 -18.67 38.74
N ALA A 241 95.47 -17.77 39.66
CA ALA A 241 96.50 -17.09 40.46
C ALA A 241 97.24 -18.08 41.37
N ILE A 242 96.53 -19.01 42.02
CA ILE A 242 97.13 -20.09 42.81
C ILE A 242 97.98 -20.99 41.91
N LEU A 243 97.51 -21.30 40.70
CA LEU A 243 98.26 -22.12 39.75
C LEU A 243 99.52 -21.39 39.26
N GLU A 244 99.46 -20.07 39.01
CA GLU A 244 100.61 -19.21 38.71
C GLU A 244 101.61 -19.18 39.88
N GLU A 245 101.13 -19.03 41.11
CA GLU A 245 101.97 -19.08 42.32
C GLU A 245 102.63 -20.46 42.49
N LYS A 246 101.87 -21.55 42.35
CA LYS A 246 102.40 -22.92 42.46
C LYS A 246 103.34 -23.26 41.31
N THR A 247 103.08 -22.78 40.10
CA THR A 247 104.00 -22.97 38.97
C THR A 247 105.28 -22.19 39.15
N ALA A 248 105.23 -20.95 39.65
CA ALA A 248 106.42 -20.19 40.05
C ALA A 248 107.22 -20.93 41.14
N ALA A 249 106.57 -21.39 42.21
CA ALA A 249 107.21 -22.17 43.27
C ALA A 249 107.78 -23.52 42.75
N THR A 250 107.11 -24.17 41.80
CA THR A 250 107.62 -25.41 41.18
C THR A 250 108.82 -25.14 40.28
N ILE A 251 108.86 -23.99 39.60
CA ILE A 251 110.02 -23.56 38.80
C ILE A 251 111.20 -23.25 39.73
N GLU A 252 110.98 -22.56 40.85
CA GLU A 252 112.00 -22.33 41.88
C GLU A 252 112.51 -23.65 42.47
N LEU A 253 111.60 -24.55 42.88
CA LEU A 253 111.96 -25.89 43.38
C LEU A 253 112.64 -26.75 42.31
N ARG A 254 112.30 -26.59 41.02
CA ARG A 254 113.04 -27.24 39.92
C ARG A 254 114.42 -26.63 39.72
N GLN A 255 114.60 -25.34 39.93
CA GLN A 255 115.92 -24.69 39.90
C GLN A 255 116.77 -25.06 41.12
N GLU A 256 116.15 -25.36 42.27
CA GLU A 256 116.84 -25.94 43.43
C GLU A 256 117.11 -27.44 43.23
N SER A 257 116.18 -28.17 42.63
CA SER A 257 116.35 -29.58 42.26
C SER A 257 117.36 -29.77 41.14
N SER A 258 117.53 -28.81 40.23
CA SER A 258 118.57 -28.83 39.18
C SER A 258 119.96 -28.54 39.74
N LYS A 259 120.07 -27.80 40.85
CA LYS A 259 121.31 -27.65 41.65
C LYS A 259 121.68 -28.93 42.40
N LEU A 260 120.70 -29.77 42.74
CA LEU A 260 120.88 -31.07 43.40
C LEU A 260 120.93 -32.26 42.42
N GLN A 261 120.94 -31.99 41.12
CA GLN A 261 120.86 -32.98 40.03
C GLN A 261 122.16 -33.73 39.66
N PRO A 262 123.37 -33.46 40.19
CA PRO A 262 124.52 -34.34 39.94
C PRO A 262 124.64 -35.58 40.84
N TYR A 263 123.80 -35.77 41.87
CA TYR A 263 124.06 -36.79 42.90
C TYR A 263 123.08 -37.97 43.01
N VAL A 264 122.06 -38.09 42.16
CA VAL A 264 121.13 -39.23 42.22
C VAL A 264 120.84 -39.76 40.83
N SER A 265 121.86 -40.36 40.21
CA SER A 265 121.74 -41.07 38.94
C SER A 265 122.28 -42.50 39.08
N GLN A 266 121.51 -43.40 39.70
CA GLN A 266 121.68 -44.85 39.50
C GLN A 266 120.31 -45.56 39.56
N SER A 267 119.69 -45.73 38.38
CA SER A 267 119.01 -46.95 37.90
C SER A 267 117.99 -46.60 36.80
N PRO A 268 118.44 -46.34 35.55
CA PRO A 268 117.53 -45.91 34.47
C PRO A 268 117.20 -47.04 33.47
N ALA A 269 117.50 -48.30 33.73
CA ALA A 269 117.29 -49.35 32.73
C ALA A 269 115.89 -50.01 32.80
N ALA A 270 115.36 -50.27 34.00
CA ALA A 270 114.08 -50.96 34.17
C ALA A 270 112.86 -50.02 34.08
N LEU A 271 112.99 -48.77 34.53
CA LEU A 271 111.94 -47.75 34.45
C LEU A 271 111.78 -47.18 33.03
N GLN A 272 112.85 -47.17 32.22
CA GLN A 272 112.80 -46.64 30.85
C GLN A 272 112.03 -47.60 29.92
N ALA A 273 112.12 -48.91 30.14
CA ALA A 273 111.33 -49.91 29.41
C ALA A 273 109.83 -49.83 29.73
N SER A 274 109.44 -49.79 31.01
CA SER A 274 108.03 -49.67 31.41
C SER A 274 107.42 -48.31 31.07
N LEU A 275 108.22 -47.24 31.09
CA LEU A 275 107.79 -45.90 30.67
C LEU A 275 107.67 -45.80 29.15
N THR A 276 108.50 -46.51 28.37
CA THR A 276 108.29 -46.62 26.92
C THR A 276 107.04 -47.44 26.58
N GLU A 277 106.77 -48.53 27.29
CA GLU A 277 105.53 -49.30 27.09
C GLU A 277 104.28 -48.53 27.47
N LEU A 278 104.25 -47.90 28.65
CA LEU A 278 103.11 -47.06 29.07
C LEU A 278 102.95 -45.83 28.19
N SER A 279 104.04 -45.23 27.71
CA SER A 279 103.97 -44.12 26.76
C SER A 279 103.43 -44.58 25.40
N ASN A 280 103.82 -45.76 24.93
CA ASN A 280 103.31 -46.32 23.68
C ASN A 280 101.83 -46.66 23.80
N ALA A 281 101.41 -47.29 24.91
CA ALA A 281 100.00 -47.58 25.20
C ALA A 281 99.15 -46.29 25.33
N LEU A 282 99.68 -45.27 26.01
CA LEU A 282 99.02 -43.97 26.12
C LEU A 282 98.90 -43.27 24.75
N ASN A 283 99.91 -43.40 23.90
CA ASN A 283 99.88 -42.83 22.55
C ASN A 283 98.90 -43.57 21.63
N THR A 284 98.79 -44.90 21.74
CA THR A 284 97.77 -45.66 21.02
C THR A 284 96.36 -45.33 21.49
N ASP A 285 96.14 -45.21 22.81
CA ASP A 285 94.83 -44.86 23.36
C ASP A 285 94.44 -43.42 22.99
N LYS A 286 95.38 -42.47 23.02
CA LYS A 286 95.15 -41.10 22.51
C LYS A 286 94.78 -41.09 21.03
N ALA A 287 95.47 -41.87 20.20
CA ALA A 287 95.13 -41.98 18.78
C ALA A 287 93.74 -42.60 18.56
N GLN A 288 93.34 -43.58 19.38
CA GLN A 288 91.99 -44.15 19.34
C GLN A 288 90.93 -43.15 19.80
N ILE A 289 91.17 -42.40 20.89
CA ILE A 289 90.27 -41.36 21.38
C ILE A 289 90.10 -40.26 20.34
N ASP A 290 91.20 -39.78 19.73
CA ASP A 290 91.14 -38.79 18.65
C ASP A 290 90.35 -39.32 17.44
N GLY A 291 90.48 -40.61 17.13
CA GLY A 291 89.68 -41.28 16.11
C GLY A 291 88.18 -41.30 16.45
N PHE A 292 87.83 -41.65 17.69
CA PHE A 292 86.44 -41.63 18.16
C PHE A 292 85.87 -40.22 18.23
N ASP A 293 86.64 -39.22 18.65
CA ASP A 293 86.22 -37.82 18.71
C ASP A 293 85.95 -37.24 17.32
N ARG A 294 86.80 -37.55 16.33
CA ARG A 294 86.54 -37.17 14.92
C ARG A 294 85.27 -37.81 14.41
N ARG A 295 85.05 -39.09 14.71
CA ARG A 295 83.83 -39.82 14.30
C ARG A 295 82.59 -39.27 14.99
N ALA A 296 82.67 -38.94 16.28
CA ALA A 296 81.58 -38.34 17.04
C ALA A 296 81.20 -36.96 16.48
N ARG A 297 82.19 -36.12 16.15
CA ARG A 297 81.94 -34.81 15.51
C ARG A 297 81.32 -34.94 14.11
N ALA A 298 81.78 -35.91 13.31
CA ALA A 298 81.19 -36.18 12.00
C ALA A 298 79.74 -36.66 12.11
N LEU A 299 79.45 -37.56 13.06
CA LEU A 299 78.09 -38.02 13.35
C LEU A 299 77.20 -36.88 13.88
N GLN A 300 77.72 -36.03 14.78
CA GLN A 300 76.99 -34.86 15.27
C GLN A 300 76.61 -33.90 14.15
N THR A 301 77.56 -33.59 13.25
CA THR A 301 77.30 -32.74 12.08
C THR A 301 76.20 -33.34 11.20
N SER A 302 76.23 -34.65 10.99
CA SER A 302 75.20 -35.38 10.25
C SER A 302 73.83 -35.29 10.95
N THR A 303 73.78 -35.51 12.27
CA THR A 303 72.56 -35.34 13.07
C THR A 303 72.00 -33.92 12.95
N ASP A 304 72.84 -32.90 13.08
CA ASP A 304 72.42 -31.50 12.95
C ASP A 304 71.82 -31.24 11.55
N THR A 305 72.44 -31.77 10.47
CA THR A 305 71.86 -31.66 9.12
C THR A 305 70.50 -32.36 8.99
N PHE A 306 70.33 -33.54 9.59
CA PHE A 306 69.03 -34.23 9.60
C PHE A 306 67.98 -33.46 10.41
N THR A 307 68.36 -32.76 11.48
CA THR A 307 67.40 -31.93 12.24
C THR A 307 66.90 -30.74 11.42
N VAL A 308 67.78 -30.10 10.63
CA VAL A 308 67.39 -29.01 9.73
C VAL A 308 66.45 -29.53 8.64
N VAL A 309 66.83 -30.62 7.97
CA VAL A 309 65.97 -31.23 6.92
C VAL A 309 64.63 -31.67 7.49
N SER A 310 64.59 -32.24 8.70
CA SER A 310 63.33 -32.59 9.36
C SER A 310 62.46 -31.38 9.65
N ALA A 311 63.05 -30.24 10.03
CA ALA A 311 62.31 -29.00 10.24
C ALA A 311 61.74 -28.45 8.92
N ASP A 312 62.51 -28.51 7.84
CA ASP A 312 62.07 -28.11 6.50
C ASP A 312 60.93 -28.99 5.99
N VAL A 313 61.00 -30.32 6.19
CA VAL A 313 59.91 -31.25 5.83
C VAL A 313 58.63 -30.91 6.60
N VAL A 314 58.73 -30.63 7.90
CA VAL A 314 57.56 -30.21 8.71
C VAL A 314 57.00 -28.86 8.24
N SER A 315 57.84 -27.95 7.75
CA SER A 315 57.38 -26.70 7.16
C SER A 315 56.66 -26.93 5.83
N CYS A 316 57.20 -27.78 4.96
CA CYS A 316 56.57 -28.15 3.69
C CYS A 316 55.23 -28.84 3.88
N THR A 317 55.08 -29.72 4.89
CA THR A 317 53.79 -30.35 5.18
C THR A 317 52.75 -29.32 5.64
N LYS A 318 53.13 -28.33 6.44
CA LYS A 318 52.21 -27.25 6.85
C LYS A 318 51.76 -26.41 5.65
N LEU A 319 52.68 -26.07 4.74
CA LEU A 319 52.33 -25.36 3.52
C LEU A 319 51.39 -26.18 2.63
N LEU A 320 51.58 -27.50 2.52
CA LEU A 320 50.67 -28.38 1.79
C LEU A 320 49.28 -28.44 2.45
N ASP A 321 49.21 -28.47 3.78
CA ASP A 321 47.94 -28.41 4.51
C ASP A 321 47.22 -27.07 4.25
N GLU A 322 47.94 -25.94 4.31
CA GLU A 322 47.39 -24.61 3.99
C GLU A 322 46.88 -24.53 2.55
N ILE A 323 47.64 -25.05 1.58
CA ILE A 323 47.21 -25.12 0.17
C ILE A 323 45.96 -25.99 0.04
N SER A 324 45.88 -27.13 0.73
CA SER A 324 44.70 -28.00 0.67
C SER A 324 43.43 -27.30 1.17
N VAL A 325 43.55 -26.46 2.21
CA VAL A 325 42.45 -25.67 2.75
C VAL A 325 42.03 -24.57 1.77
N GLU A 326 42.98 -23.87 1.15
CA GLU A 326 42.67 -22.86 0.13
C GLU A 326 42.04 -23.48 -1.11
N LEU A 327 42.48 -24.66 -1.53
CA LEU A 327 41.91 -25.37 -2.68
C LEU A 327 40.46 -25.80 -2.43
N ALA A 328 40.13 -26.24 -1.20
CA ALA A 328 38.76 -26.52 -0.80
C ALA A 328 37.87 -25.26 -0.81
N LYS A 329 38.40 -24.10 -0.38
CA LYS A 329 37.67 -22.83 -0.47
C LYS A 329 37.44 -22.40 -1.91
N GLU A 330 38.42 -22.60 -2.79
CA GLU A 330 38.30 -22.30 -4.22
C GLU A 330 37.21 -23.16 -4.88
N GLU A 331 37.14 -24.45 -4.55
CA GLU A 331 36.06 -25.34 -5.02
C GLU A 331 34.67 -24.84 -4.56
N ASP A 332 34.53 -24.46 -3.30
CA ASP A 332 33.28 -23.89 -2.77
C ASP A 332 32.88 -22.59 -3.48
N GLU A 333 33.84 -21.69 -3.74
CA GLU A 333 33.58 -20.46 -4.49
C GLU A 333 33.24 -20.74 -5.96
N ASN A 334 33.89 -21.72 -6.61
CA ASN A 334 33.55 -22.13 -7.97
C ASN A 334 32.11 -22.68 -8.06
N VAL A 335 31.67 -23.45 -7.06
CA VAL A 335 30.26 -23.91 -6.98
C VAL A 335 29.31 -22.73 -6.81
N LYS A 336 29.65 -21.72 -5.99
CA LYS A 336 28.83 -20.50 -5.85
C LYS A 336 28.77 -19.71 -7.15
N VAL A 337 29.89 -19.54 -7.85
CA VAL A 337 29.96 -18.85 -9.14
C VAL A 337 29.12 -19.58 -10.19
N ALA A 338 29.17 -20.91 -10.25
CA ALA A 338 28.33 -21.70 -11.14
C ALA A 338 26.83 -21.45 -10.87
N ARG A 339 26.40 -21.51 -9.60
CA ARG A 339 25.00 -21.22 -9.21
C ARG A 339 24.57 -19.79 -9.55
N GLN A 340 25.45 -18.80 -9.33
CA GLN A 340 25.16 -17.42 -9.68
C GLN A 340 25.05 -17.22 -11.20
N ARG A 341 25.88 -17.92 -11.98
CA ARG A 341 25.84 -17.90 -13.44
C ARG A 341 24.54 -18.51 -13.97
N ASP A 342 24.09 -19.62 -13.40
CA ASP A 342 22.81 -20.25 -13.76
C ASP A 342 21.63 -19.34 -13.41
N ALA A 343 21.63 -18.75 -12.20
CA ALA A 343 20.61 -17.79 -11.78
C ALA A 343 20.57 -16.52 -12.65
N LEU A 344 21.74 -16.04 -13.10
CA LEU A 344 21.82 -14.94 -14.07
C LEU A 344 21.28 -15.36 -15.45
N GLY A 345 21.54 -16.60 -15.88
CA GLY A 345 20.97 -17.16 -17.10
C GLY A 345 19.44 -17.22 -17.06
N GLU A 346 18.86 -17.72 -15.96
CA GLU A 346 17.41 -17.76 -15.75
C GLU A 346 16.79 -16.36 -15.72
N ARG A 347 17.40 -15.43 -14.95
CA ARG A 347 16.95 -14.03 -14.93
C ARG A 347 17.04 -13.37 -16.31
N GLY A 348 18.09 -13.65 -17.07
CA GLY A 348 18.24 -13.16 -18.45
C GLY A 348 17.16 -13.70 -19.39
N ASN A 349 16.75 -14.96 -19.23
CA ASN A 349 15.65 -15.54 -19.99
C ASN A 349 14.30 -14.90 -19.61
N ASN A 350 14.06 -14.69 -18.31
CA ASN A 350 12.84 -14.01 -17.83
C ASN A 350 12.76 -12.58 -18.37
N VAL A 351 13.86 -11.83 -18.37
CA VAL A 351 13.90 -10.48 -18.94
C VAL A 351 13.54 -10.51 -20.42
N ARG A 352 14.11 -11.42 -21.21
CA ARG A 352 13.77 -11.56 -22.64
C ARG A 352 12.31 -11.94 -22.88
N GLU A 353 11.72 -12.74 -22.00
CA GLU A 353 10.31 -13.08 -22.07
C GLU A 353 9.43 -11.87 -21.75
N VAL A 354 9.77 -11.12 -20.70
CA VAL A 354 9.11 -9.85 -20.36
C VAL A 354 9.21 -8.85 -21.52
N GLU A 355 10.39 -8.66 -22.12
CA GLU A 355 10.57 -7.78 -23.29
C GLU A 355 9.70 -8.22 -24.49
N ARG A 356 9.59 -9.53 -24.76
CA ARG A 356 8.71 -10.05 -25.81
C ARG A 356 7.24 -9.78 -25.51
N THR A 357 6.81 -9.99 -24.27
CA THR A 357 5.42 -9.71 -23.86
C THR A 357 5.12 -8.22 -23.91
N GLU A 358 6.06 -7.37 -23.49
CA GLU A 358 5.95 -5.92 -23.59
C GLU A 358 5.81 -5.48 -25.06
N ALA A 359 6.67 -5.97 -25.95
CA ALA A 359 6.59 -5.66 -27.38
C ALA A 359 5.24 -6.09 -28.00
N LEU A 360 4.71 -7.25 -27.59
CA LEU A 360 3.39 -7.72 -28.00
C LEU A 360 2.28 -6.79 -27.51
N LEU A 361 2.32 -6.40 -26.22
CA LEU A 361 1.32 -5.50 -25.62
C LEU A 361 1.39 -4.10 -26.23
N GLN A 362 2.57 -3.56 -26.49
CA GLN A 362 2.75 -2.28 -27.19
C GLN A 362 2.12 -2.31 -28.59
N ARG A 363 2.27 -3.43 -29.32
CA ARG A 363 1.63 -3.60 -30.63
C ARG A 363 0.10 -3.75 -30.54
N GLN A 364 -0.40 -4.39 -29.49
CA GLN A 364 -1.85 -4.44 -29.24
C GLN A 364 -2.39 -3.05 -28.90
N LEU A 365 -1.69 -2.31 -28.03
CA LEU A 365 -2.03 -0.95 -27.65
C LEU A 365 -2.08 -0.03 -28.87
N SER A 366 -1.06 -0.06 -29.74
CA SER A 366 -1.05 0.75 -30.96
C SER A 366 -2.25 0.43 -31.87
N LYS A 367 -2.58 -0.86 -32.04
CA LYS A 367 -3.76 -1.28 -32.81
C LYS A 367 -5.07 -0.79 -32.19
N HIS A 368 -5.18 -0.79 -30.87
CA HIS A 368 -6.35 -0.26 -30.17
C HIS A 368 -6.44 1.26 -30.29
N LEU A 369 -5.32 1.99 -30.19
CA LEU A 369 -5.25 3.43 -30.39
C LEU A 369 -5.65 3.84 -31.82
N GLU A 370 -5.14 3.14 -32.84
CA GLU A 370 -5.57 3.39 -34.23
C GLU A 370 -7.07 3.12 -34.43
N ARG A 371 -7.62 2.10 -33.77
CA ARG A 371 -9.06 1.80 -33.85
C ARG A 371 -9.89 2.88 -33.16
N THR A 372 -9.48 3.36 -31.99
CA THR A 372 -10.19 4.43 -31.28
C THR A 372 -10.09 5.75 -32.02
N GLU A 373 -8.95 6.06 -32.64
CA GLU A 373 -8.78 7.24 -33.49
C GLU A 373 -9.70 7.19 -34.72
N LYS A 374 -9.72 6.06 -35.44
CA LYS A 374 -10.67 5.86 -36.57
C LYS A 374 -12.13 6.00 -36.17
N LEU A 375 -12.51 5.48 -34.99
CA LEU A 375 -13.87 5.65 -34.47
C LEU A 375 -14.17 7.11 -34.11
N ARG A 376 -13.19 7.81 -33.53
CA ARG A 376 -13.31 9.23 -33.16
C ARG A 376 -13.45 10.10 -34.40
N ASP A 377 -12.64 9.87 -35.44
CA ASP A 377 -12.74 10.61 -36.69
C ASP A 377 -14.00 10.26 -37.48
N GLY A 378 -14.43 9.00 -37.46
CA GLY A 378 -15.73 8.59 -37.99
C GLY A 378 -16.90 9.28 -37.27
N SER A 379 -16.82 9.44 -35.95
CA SER A 379 -17.82 10.18 -35.15
C SER A 379 -17.80 11.67 -35.50
N LYS A 380 -16.62 12.31 -35.56
CA LYS A 380 -16.47 13.71 -35.99
C LYS A 380 -17.03 13.94 -37.41
N ALA A 381 -16.72 13.07 -38.36
CA ALA A 381 -17.21 13.18 -39.73
C ALA A 381 -18.74 13.05 -39.79
N LYS A 382 -19.34 12.12 -39.03
CA LYS A 382 -20.81 12.01 -38.90
C LYS A 382 -21.42 13.25 -38.25
N ALA A 383 -20.79 13.81 -37.22
CA ALA A 383 -21.25 15.03 -36.57
C ALA A 383 -21.19 16.24 -37.52
N MET A 384 -20.12 16.38 -38.30
CA MET A 384 -19.97 17.42 -39.33
C MET A 384 -21.05 17.27 -40.42
N SER A 385 -21.23 16.06 -40.97
CA SER A 385 -22.27 15.83 -41.98
C SER A 385 -23.68 16.07 -41.43
N ALA A 386 -23.95 15.71 -40.17
CA ALA A 386 -25.23 16.01 -39.52
C ALA A 386 -25.43 17.53 -39.34
N LYS A 387 -24.36 18.27 -39.01
CA LYS A 387 -24.39 19.73 -38.89
C LYS A 387 -24.66 20.40 -40.23
N GLU A 388 -23.97 19.98 -41.30
CA GLU A 388 -24.21 20.47 -42.67
C GLU A 388 -25.66 20.22 -43.10
N ARG A 389 -26.18 19.00 -42.89
CA ARG A 389 -27.59 18.68 -43.17
C ARG A 389 -28.55 19.54 -42.34
N MET A 390 -28.25 19.81 -41.08
CA MET A 390 -29.07 20.72 -40.26
C MET A 390 -29.05 22.15 -40.80
N GLU A 391 -27.91 22.63 -41.28
CA GLU A 391 -27.77 23.95 -41.89
C GLU A 391 -28.54 24.05 -43.21
N GLU A 392 -28.45 23.03 -44.07
CA GLU A 392 -29.27 22.91 -45.28
C GLU A 392 -30.77 22.91 -44.95
N LEU A 393 -31.19 22.10 -43.97
CA LEU A 393 -32.60 22.04 -43.56
C LEU A 393 -33.08 23.39 -43.01
N ARG A 394 -32.25 24.09 -42.23
CA ARG A 394 -32.54 25.44 -41.75
C ARG A 394 -32.65 26.44 -42.89
N ALA A 395 -31.80 26.35 -43.91
CA ALA A 395 -31.88 27.21 -45.08
C ALA A 395 -33.16 26.96 -45.88
N VAL A 396 -33.56 25.70 -46.07
CA VAL A 396 -34.83 25.34 -46.71
C VAL A 396 -36.02 25.83 -45.89
N HIS A 397 -36.00 25.63 -44.56
CA HIS A 397 -37.07 26.11 -43.68
C HIS A 397 -37.19 27.64 -43.74
N ARG A 398 -36.08 28.38 -43.77
CA ARG A 398 -36.10 29.84 -43.96
C ARG A 398 -36.78 30.23 -45.27
N LYS A 399 -36.38 29.63 -46.40
CA LYS A 399 -37.01 29.88 -47.71
C LYS A 399 -38.51 29.58 -47.69
N LEU A 400 -38.92 28.43 -47.14
CA LEU A 400 -40.35 28.08 -47.02
C LEU A 400 -41.13 29.06 -46.15
N THR A 401 -40.49 29.58 -45.09
CA THR A 401 -41.12 30.59 -44.21
C THR A 401 -41.26 31.93 -44.93
N GLU A 402 -40.25 32.35 -45.68
CA GLU A 402 -40.28 33.54 -46.53
C GLU A 402 -41.36 33.42 -47.62
N GLU A 403 -41.41 32.29 -48.35
CA GLU A 403 -42.45 32.02 -49.34
C GLU A 403 -43.85 32.01 -48.72
N ARG A 404 -44.02 31.43 -47.53
CA ARG A 404 -45.30 31.44 -46.82
C ARG A 404 -45.70 32.85 -46.41
N ASN A 405 -44.75 33.66 -45.93
CA ASN A 405 -45.00 35.06 -45.57
C ASN A 405 -45.35 35.90 -46.80
N GLU A 406 -44.67 35.68 -47.93
CA GLU A 406 -44.94 36.38 -49.19
C GLU A 406 -46.32 35.98 -49.75
N LYS A 407 -46.63 34.68 -49.82
CA LYS A 407 -47.97 34.19 -50.17
C LYS A 407 -49.04 34.73 -49.22
N GLY A 408 -48.74 34.84 -47.92
CA GLY A 408 -49.62 35.47 -46.94
C GLY A 408 -49.88 36.95 -47.25
N ARG A 409 -48.85 37.72 -47.56
CA ARG A 409 -48.98 39.13 -47.99
C ARG A 409 -49.75 39.27 -49.31
N GLU A 410 -49.52 38.39 -50.26
CA GLU A 410 -50.28 38.37 -51.53
C GLU A 410 -51.75 38.04 -51.30
N MET A 411 -52.03 37.06 -50.43
CA MET A 411 -53.39 36.70 -50.05
C MET A 411 -54.09 37.87 -49.37
N GLU A 412 -53.43 38.57 -48.45
CA GLU A 412 -53.97 39.76 -47.79
C GLU A 412 -54.24 40.89 -48.80
N ARG A 413 -53.32 41.14 -49.75
CA ARG A 413 -53.54 42.09 -50.84
C ARG A 413 -54.73 41.72 -51.70
N ARG A 414 -54.90 40.43 -52.02
CA ARG A 414 -56.07 39.95 -52.78
C ARG A 414 -57.36 40.12 -51.97
N LYS A 415 -57.33 39.81 -50.67
CA LYS A 415 -58.47 40.00 -49.77
C LYS A 415 -58.90 41.46 -49.69
N VAL A 416 -57.95 42.39 -49.51
CA VAL A 416 -58.23 43.83 -49.53
C VAL A 416 -58.82 44.28 -50.88
N ARG A 417 -58.32 43.76 -52.00
CA ARG A 417 -58.93 44.05 -53.33
C ARG A 417 -60.35 43.53 -53.44
N ILE A 418 -60.60 42.30 -52.96
CA ILE A 418 -61.93 41.70 -52.93
C ILE A 418 -62.88 42.56 -52.08
N GLU A 419 -62.48 42.92 -50.86
CA GLU A 419 -63.26 43.80 -49.97
C GLU A 419 -63.53 45.17 -50.62
N GLN A 420 -62.54 45.78 -51.31
CA GLN A 420 -62.75 47.02 -52.05
C GLN A 420 -63.73 46.86 -53.21
N THR A 421 -63.67 45.74 -53.94
CA THR A 421 -64.63 45.46 -55.03
C THR A 421 -66.02 45.14 -54.50
N GLU A 422 -66.15 44.42 -53.38
CA GLU A 422 -67.41 44.14 -52.71
C GLU A 422 -68.05 45.43 -52.21
N LYS A 423 -67.26 46.34 -51.61
CA LYS A 423 -67.73 47.66 -51.22
C LYS A 423 -68.23 48.47 -52.41
N LYS A 424 -67.46 48.51 -53.51
CA LYS A 424 -67.91 49.19 -54.75
C LYS A 424 -69.18 48.57 -55.33
N MET A 425 -69.33 47.25 -55.27
CA MET A 425 -70.58 46.59 -55.69
C MET A 425 -71.75 46.96 -54.77
N ALA A 426 -71.53 47.04 -53.46
CA ALA A 426 -72.54 47.48 -52.50
C ALA A 426 -72.95 48.94 -52.76
N ASP A 427 -71.98 49.86 -52.92
CA ASP A 427 -72.24 51.26 -53.21
C ASP A 427 -72.99 51.44 -54.56
N LEU A 428 -72.62 50.67 -55.59
CA LEU A 428 -73.34 50.66 -56.87
C LEU A 428 -74.76 50.12 -56.74
N LYS A 429 -74.95 49.07 -55.92
CA LYS A 429 -76.27 48.50 -55.66
C LYS A 429 -77.17 49.51 -54.93
N GLU A 430 -76.64 50.20 -53.93
CA GLU A 430 -77.34 51.27 -53.22
C GLU A 430 -77.70 52.43 -54.16
N ASN A 431 -76.78 52.84 -55.05
CA ASN A 431 -77.07 53.85 -56.07
C ASN A 431 -78.18 53.41 -57.03
N ILE A 432 -78.17 52.17 -57.51
CA ILE A 432 -79.24 51.64 -58.37
C ILE A 432 -80.56 51.56 -57.60
N GLU A 433 -80.56 51.12 -56.34
CA GLU A 433 -81.74 51.09 -55.49
C GLU A 433 -82.31 52.52 -55.28
N ASN A 434 -81.45 53.53 -55.11
CA ASN A 434 -81.83 54.93 -55.02
C ASN A 434 -82.37 55.48 -56.35
N GLU A 435 -81.77 55.13 -57.48
CA GLU A 435 -82.28 55.50 -58.82
C GLU A 435 -83.64 54.87 -59.09
N ILE A 436 -83.84 53.60 -58.71
CA ILE A 436 -85.13 52.91 -58.80
C ILE A 436 -86.16 53.61 -57.90
N HIS A 437 -85.81 53.98 -56.67
CA HIS A 437 -86.72 54.73 -55.79
C HIS A 437 -87.08 56.10 -56.39
N SER A 438 -86.10 56.84 -56.90
CA SER A 438 -86.34 58.15 -57.53
C SER A 438 -87.23 58.02 -58.77
N ALA A 439 -86.98 57.03 -59.63
CA ALA A 439 -87.81 56.76 -60.80
C ALA A 439 -89.22 56.30 -60.41
N HIS A 440 -89.36 55.53 -59.33
CA HIS A 440 -90.66 55.13 -58.79
C HIS A 440 -91.44 56.31 -58.21
N ASP A 441 -90.77 57.22 -57.50
CA ASP A 441 -91.37 58.45 -56.98
C ASP A 441 -91.81 59.40 -58.12
N GLU A 442 -91.01 59.53 -59.19
CA GLU A 442 -91.41 60.26 -60.39
C GLU A 442 -92.60 59.62 -61.10
N PHE A 443 -92.63 58.28 -61.19
CA PHE A 443 -93.78 57.54 -61.72
C PHE A 443 -95.04 57.77 -60.90
N LEU A 444 -94.95 57.73 -59.56
CA LEU A 444 -96.07 58.03 -58.66
C LEU A 444 -96.57 59.47 -58.81
N LYS A 445 -95.66 60.44 -58.99
CA LYS A 445 -96.03 61.83 -59.30
C LYS A 445 -96.78 61.92 -60.62
N MET A 446 -96.30 61.26 -61.68
CA MET A 446 -97.02 61.20 -62.96
C MET A 446 -98.39 60.52 -62.83
N ASP A 447 -98.49 59.41 -62.10
CA ASP A 447 -99.77 58.72 -61.85
C ASP A 447 -100.74 59.61 -61.07
N SER A 448 -100.25 60.37 -60.08
CA SER A 448 -101.06 61.35 -59.36
C SER A 448 -101.52 62.51 -60.26
N HIS A 449 -100.67 62.98 -61.19
CA HIS A 449 -101.03 63.99 -62.17
C HIS A 449 -102.07 63.48 -63.17
N ILE A 450 -101.95 62.23 -63.62
CA ILE A 450 -102.94 61.58 -64.51
C ILE A 450 -104.27 61.41 -63.77
N LYS A 451 -104.25 60.96 -62.51
CA LYS A 451 -105.46 60.85 -61.68
C LYS A 451 -106.11 62.20 -61.42
N LEU A 452 -105.34 63.25 -61.15
CA LEU A 452 -105.85 64.62 -61.05
C LEU A 452 -106.50 65.10 -62.35
N TYR A 453 -105.86 64.84 -63.50
CA TYR A 453 -106.41 65.18 -64.81
C TYR A 453 -107.71 64.41 -65.11
N ILE A 454 -107.80 63.14 -64.70
CA ILE A 454 -109.02 62.34 -64.81
C ILE A 454 -110.12 62.90 -63.90
N THR A 455 -109.83 63.27 -62.65
CA THR A 455 -110.84 63.84 -61.75
C THR A 455 -111.27 65.26 -62.16
N GLU A 456 -110.39 66.05 -62.76
CA GLU A 456 -110.74 67.36 -63.33
C GLU A 456 -111.62 67.20 -64.58
N MET A 457 -111.38 66.17 -65.40
CA MET A 457 -112.24 65.83 -66.54
C MET A 457 -113.62 65.31 -66.10
N GLU A 458 -113.70 64.48 -65.06
CA GLU A 458 -114.95 63.96 -64.51
C GLU A 458 -115.82 65.02 -63.81
N GLN A 459 -115.27 66.18 -63.43
CA GLN A 459 -116.05 67.32 -62.91
C GLN A 459 -116.58 68.26 -64.01
N SER A 460 -116.24 68.01 -65.27
CA SER A 460 -116.61 68.84 -66.43
C SER A 460 -117.64 68.21 -67.38
N ILE A 461 -118.27 67.10 -66.96
CA ILE A 461 -119.41 66.42 -67.61
C ILE A 461 -120.45 66.12 -66.52
#